data_AF-A0A8S4R0H3-F1
#
_entry.id   AF-A0A8S4R0H3-F1
#
_cell.length_a   1.000
_cell.length_b   1.000
_cell.length_c   1.000
_cell.angle_alpha   90.00
_cell.angle_beta   90.00
_cell.angle_gamma   90.00
#
_symmetry.space_group_name_H-M   'P 1'
#
loop_
_entity.id
_entity.type
_entity.pdbx_description
1 polymer ?
#
loop_
_entity_poly.entity_id
_entity_poly.type
_entity_poly.pdbx_seq_one_letter_code
_entity_poly.pdbx_strand_id
1 'polypeptide(L)'
;MEYCFHLWDGSAKYQPDALNSVDHRARRLIGDLANNKLKSLEHRRKVACLSVFYGIYFGECAQELFDLVPLSPFYHRTARHRKDLHPYVVDILRTRTKRFASSFPIRTARIQNN
;
A
#
# COMPACT_ATOMS: atom_id res chain seq x y z
N MET A 1 -2.13 13.35 -4.96
CA MET A 1 -3.09 12.67 -4.05
C MET A 1 -4.03 11.69 -4.76
N GLU A 2 -4.04 11.58 -6.09
CA GLU A 2 -4.95 10.69 -6.86
C GLU A 2 -4.74 9.18 -6.60
N TYR A 3 -3.57 8.78 -6.11
CA TYR A 3 -3.25 7.37 -5.86
C TYR A 3 -3.88 6.80 -4.57
N CYS A 4 -4.35 7.67 -3.67
CA CYS A 4 -4.80 7.26 -2.32
C CYS A 4 -6.33 7.19 -2.16
N PHE A 5 -7.12 7.70 -3.11
CA PHE A 5 -8.57 7.75 -2.95
C PHE A 5 -9.23 6.35 -3.03
N HIS A 6 -8.69 5.44 -3.84
CA HIS A 6 -9.15 4.05 -3.95
C HIS A 6 -8.52 3.10 -2.91
N LEU A 7 -7.67 3.65 -2.05
CA LEU A 7 -6.91 2.93 -1.05
C LEU A 7 -7.86 2.41 0.03
N TRP A 8 -8.73 3.27 0.55
CA TRP A 8 -9.55 2.98 1.73
C TRP A 8 -10.77 2.09 1.48
N ASP A 9 -11.42 2.16 0.32
CA ASP A 9 -12.74 1.51 0.09
C ASP A 9 -12.69 0.18 -0.69
N GLY A 10 -11.51 -0.37 -0.98
CA GLY A 10 -11.42 -1.67 -1.65
C GLY A 10 -12.11 -1.66 -3.02
N SER A 11 -11.77 -0.67 -3.84
CA SER A 11 -12.42 -0.42 -5.11
C SER A 11 -12.42 -1.63 -6.07
N ALA A 12 -13.42 -1.66 -6.94
CA ALA A 12 -13.62 -2.69 -7.93
C ALA A 12 -12.44 -2.79 -8.93
N LYS A 13 -12.11 -4.02 -9.33
CA LYS A 13 -10.93 -4.38 -10.13
C LYS A 13 -10.79 -3.61 -11.46
N TYR A 14 -11.88 -3.13 -12.05
CA TYR A 14 -11.84 -2.44 -13.34
C TYR A 14 -11.11 -1.08 -13.28
N GLN A 15 -11.06 -0.42 -12.12
CA GLN A 15 -10.38 0.88 -11.98
C GLN A 15 -8.84 0.77 -12.10
N PRO A 16 -8.15 -0.13 -11.37
CA PRO A 16 -6.70 -0.29 -11.55
C PRO A 16 -6.32 -0.75 -12.97
N ASP A 17 -7.18 -1.53 -13.63
CA ASP A 17 -6.96 -2.02 -15.00
C ASP A 17 -6.98 -0.88 -16.04
N ALA A 18 -7.93 0.06 -15.91
CA ALA A 18 -7.97 1.25 -16.76
C ALA A 18 -6.69 2.08 -16.65
N LEU A 19 -6.21 2.31 -15.43
CA LEU A 19 -4.95 3.01 -15.19
C LEU A 19 -3.72 2.24 -15.71
N ASN A 20 -3.72 0.91 -15.62
CA ASN A 20 -2.64 0.09 -16.20
C ASN A 20 -2.62 0.25 -17.73
N SER A 21 -3.79 0.27 -18.38
CA SER A 21 -3.90 0.52 -19.83
C SER A 21 -3.31 1.90 -20.20
N VAL A 22 -3.59 2.93 -19.40
CA VAL A 22 -3.00 4.28 -19.58
C VAL A 22 -1.48 4.25 -19.41
N ASP A 23 -0.93 3.58 -18.38
CA ASP A 23 0.52 3.46 -18.19
C ASP A 23 1.19 2.71 -19.35
N HIS A 24 0.58 1.63 -19.83
CA HIS A 24 1.08 0.91 -21.00
C HIS A 24 1.02 1.73 -22.28
N ARG A 25 0.00 2.58 -22.46
CA ARG A 25 -0.06 3.50 -23.59
C ARG A 25 1.00 4.60 -23.46
N ALA A 26 1.17 5.17 -22.27
CA ALA A 26 2.19 6.19 -22.01
C ALA A 26 3.61 5.66 -22.25
N ARG A 27 3.92 4.44 -21.78
CA ARG A 27 5.19 3.76 -22.04
C ARG A 27 5.43 3.54 -23.54
N ARG A 28 4.39 3.15 -24.29
CA ARG A 28 4.48 3.00 -25.74
C ARG A 28 4.76 4.32 -26.45
N LEU A 29 4.18 5.42 -26.00
CA LEU A 29 4.38 6.74 -26.61
C LEU A 29 5.75 7.35 -26.28
N ILE A 30 6.24 7.15 -25.05
CA ILE A 30 7.51 7.72 -24.58
C ILE A 30 8.71 6.84 -24.98
N GLY A 31 8.49 5.55 -25.26
CA GLY A 31 9.53 4.61 -25.70
C GLY A 31 10.52 4.22 -24.59
N ASP A 32 11.75 3.91 -24.99
CA ASP A 32 12.78 3.34 -24.12
C ASP A 32 13.18 4.22 -22.92
N LEU A 33 12.99 5.54 -23.04
CA LEU A 33 13.26 6.48 -21.96
C LEU A 33 12.39 6.21 -20.72
N ALA A 34 11.12 5.83 -20.93
CA ALA A 34 10.20 5.50 -19.84
C ALA A 34 10.50 4.12 -19.25
N ASN A 35 10.89 3.14 -20.08
CA ASN A 35 11.15 1.77 -19.63
C ASN A 35 12.39 1.68 -18.74
N ASN A 36 13.42 2.47 -19.03
CA ASN A 36 14.67 2.44 -18.28
C ASN A 36 14.63 3.26 -16.98
N LYS A 37 13.80 4.32 -16.92
CA LYS A 37 13.73 5.21 -15.75
C LYS A 37 12.56 4.94 -14.82
N LEU A 38 11.40 4.52 -15.34
CA LEU A 38 10.18 4.38 -14.54
C LEU A 38 9.89 2.92 -14.21
N LYS A 39 9.89 2.62 -12.90
CA LYS A 39 9.36 1.35 -12.38
C LYS A 39 7.88 1.19 -12.76
N SER A 40 7.41 -0.06 -12.80
CA SER A 40 6.02 -0.38 -13.16
C SER A 40 5.03 0.42 -12.32
N LEU A 41 3.87 0.76 -12.89
CA LEU A 41 2.82 1.45 -12.14
C LEU A 41 2.42 0.66 -10.88
N GLU A 42 2.40 -0.67 -10.97
CA GLU A 42 2.16 -1.55 -9.83
C GLU A 42 3.19 -1.34 -8.72
N HIS A 43 4.48 -1.31 -9.05
CA HIS A 43 5.54 -1.08 -8.07
C HIS A 43 5.39 0.29 -7.41
N ARG A 44 5.18 1.35 -8.20
CA ARG A 44 4.98 2.72 -7.68
C ARG A 44 3.77 2.80 -6.75
N ARG A 45 2.68 2.09 -7.05
CA ARG A 45 1.51 1.99 -6.16
C ARG A 45 1.84 1.26 -4.86
N LYS A 46 2.57 0.14 -4.91
CA LYS A 46 2.99 -0.58 -3.69
C LYS A 46 3.84 0.31 -2.79
N VAL A 47 4.81 1.02 -3.35
CA VAL A 47 5.65 1.98 -2.61
C VAL A 47 4.81 3.07 -1.97
N ALA A 48 3.87 3.68 -2.71
CA ALA A 48 2.97 4.70 -2.15
C ALA A 48 2.03 4.15 -1.06
N CYS A 49 1.55 2.91 -1.21
CA CYS A 49 0.75 2.26 -0.17
C CYS A 49 1.57 2.06 1.11
N LEU A 50 2.80 1.56 0.97
CA LEU A 50 3.71 1.30 2.09
C LEU A 50 4.12 2.59 2.79
N SER A 51 4.39 3.68 2.06
CA SER A 51 4.77 4.96 2.66
C SER A 51 3.64 5.54 3.51
N VAL A 52 2.40 5.52 3.01
CA VAL A 52 1.23 5.94 3.78
C VAL A 52 1.04 5.01 4.98
N PHE A 53 1.08 3.69 4.76
CA PHE A 53 0.88 2.69 5.81
C PHE A 53 1.91 2.79 6.92
N TYR A 54 3.17 3.07 6.59
CA TYR A 54 4.23 3.27 7.57
C TYR A 54 3.91 4.46 8.47
N GLY A 55 3.45 5.58 7.91
CA GLY A 55 3.00 6.73 8.70
C GLY A 55 1.80 6.41 9.61
N ILE A 56 0.82 5.65 9.11
CA ILE A 56 -0.34 5.22 9.90
C ILE A 56 0.06 4.29 11.05
N TYR A 57 0.99 3.37 10.78
CA TYR A 57 1.27 2.24 11.66
C TYR A 57 2.37 2.52 12.69
N PHE A 58 3.45 3.19 12.27
CA PHE A 58 4.61 3.47 13.12
C PHE A 58 4.63 4.90 13.64
N GLY A 59 3.84 5.81 13.06
CA GLY A 59 3.81 7.22 13.48
C GLY A 59 5.07 8.02 13.12
N GLU A 60 6.07 7.41 12.49
CA GLU A 60 7.30 8.06 12.04
C GLU A 60 7.14 8.74 10.66
N CYS A 61 6.02 9.44 10.46
CA CYS A 61 5.81 10.26 9.27
C CYS A 61 6.22 11.72 9.52
N ALA A 62 6.44 12.48 8.45
CA ALA A 62 6.47 13.94 8.56
C ALA A 62 5.16 14.41 9.22
N GLN A 63 5.24 15.34 10.20
CA GLN A 63 4.11 15.75 11.02
C GLN A 63 2.88 16.15 10.16
N GLU A 64 3.13 16.86 9.05
CA GLU A 64 2.10 17.28 8.09
C GLU A 64 1.29 16.11 7.50
N LEU A 65 1.93 14.96 7.28
CA LEU A 65 1.28 13.74 6.80
C LEU A 65 0.65 12.95 7.94
N PHE A 66 1.27 12.95 9.12
CA PHE A 66 0.75 12.29 10.31
C PHE A 66 -0.59 12.92 10.75
N ASP A 67 -0.69 14.25 10.74
CA ASP A 67 -1.89 14.99 11.14
C ASP A 67 -3.09 14.76 10.19
N LEU A 68 -2.82 14.40 8.93
CA LEU A 68 -3.85 14.08 7.94
C LEU A 68 -4.41 12.66 8.09
N VAL A 69 -3.72 11.79 8.83
CA VAL A 69 -4.11 10.39 8.99
C VAL A 69 -4.80 10.22 10.35
N PRO A 70 -6.05 9.73 10.40
CA PRO A 70 -6.70 9.44 11.66
C PRO A 70 -5.90 8.37 12.42
N LEU A 71 -5.66 8.62 13.72
CA LEU A 71 -4.95 7.70 14.60
C LEU A 71 -5.50 6.29 14.43
N SER A 72 -4.61 5.37 14.09
CA SER A 72 -5.04 4.02 13.74
C SER A 72 -5.30 3.17 14.98
N PRO A 73 -6.36 2.34 14.99
CA PRO A 73 -6.67 1.44 16.09
C PRO A 73 -5.81 0.16 16.10
N PHE A 74 -4.62 0.16 15.50
CA PHE A 74 -3.79 -1.05 15.47
C PHE A 74 -3.16 -1.29 16.85
N TYR A 75 -3.51 -2.42 17.47
CA TYR A 75 -2.86 -2.90 18.68
C TYR A 75 -1.61 -3.71 18.29
N HIS A 76 -0.44 -3.32 18.79
CA HIS A 76 0.77 -4.14 18.67
C HIS A 76 0.63 -5.37 19.57
N ARG A 77 0.42 -6.55 18.99
CA ARG A 77 0.50 -7.82 19.72
C ARG A 77 1.89 -8.39 19.54
N THR A 78 2.71 -8.30 20.58
CA THR A 78 4.01 -8.96 20.62
C THR A 78 3.82 -10.48 20.68
N ALA A 79 3.85 -11.16 19.54
CA ALA A 79 3.86 -12.61 19.46
C ALA A 79 5.28 -13.16 19.64
N ARG A 80 5.42 -14.25 20.42
CA ARG A 80 6.71 -14.94 20.67
C ARG A 80 7.45 -15.38 19.40
N HIS A 81 6.74 -15.57 18.28
CA HIS A 81 7.31 -15.95 16.98
C HIS A 81 7.98 -14.81 16.21
N ARG A 82 8.04 -13.57 16.74
CA ARG A 82 8.66 -12.44 16.04
C ARG A 82 10.19 -12.51 15.93
N LYS A 83 10.88 -13.41 16.64
CA LYS A 83 12.35 -13.47 16.66
C LYS A 83 12.97 -13.87 15.31
N ASP A 84 12.27 -14.69 14.53
CA ASP A 84 12.74 -15.15 13.21
C ASP A 84 12.19 -14.30 12.05
N LEU A 85 11.43 -13.23 12.37
CA LEU A 85 10.78 -12.37 11.40
C LEU A 85 11.54 -11.06 11.22
N HIS A 86 11.34 -10.45 10.05
CA HIS A 86 11.88 -9.12 9.74
C HIS A 86 11.42 -8.06 10.77
N PRO A 87 12.31 -7.12 11.20
CA PRO A 87 11.99 -6.09 12.21
C PRO A 87 10.72 -5.25 11.99
N TYR A 88 10.34 -4.94 10.75
CA TYR A 88 9.13 -4.15 10.46
C TYR A 88 7.92 -5.02 10.09
N VAL A 89 7.88 -6.28 10.54
CA VAL A 89 6.68 -7.11 10.40
C VAL A 89 5.53 -6.53 11.22
N VAL A 90 4.38 -6.45 10.57
CA VAL A 90 3.14 -5.87 11.12
C VAL A 90 2.12 -6.96 11.42
N ASP A 91 1.39 -6.82 12.53
CA ASP A 91 0.31 -7.76 12.84
C ASP A 91 -0.87 -7.55 11.89
N ILE A 92 -1.33 -8.64 11.27
CA ILE A 92 -2.46 -8.63 10.35
C ILE A 92 -3.69 -9.13 11.10
N LEU A 93 -4.76 -8.32 11.16
CA LEU A 93 -6.05 -8.74 11.69
C LEU A 93 -6.61 -9.92 10.87
N ARG A 94 -7.18 -10.92 11.55
CA ARG A 94 -7.88 -12.01 10.88
C ARG A 94 -9.13 -11.46 10.19
N THR A 95 -9.18 -11.57 8.87
CA THR A 95 -10.30 -11.08 8.06
C THR A 95 -11.30 -12.19 7.77
N ARG A 96 -12.57 -11.97 8.11
CA ARG A 96 -13.66 -12.94 7.81
C ARG A 96 -14.25 -12.78 6.41
N THR A 97 -14.11 -11.61 5.78
CA THR A 97 -14.69 -11.31 4.46
C THR A 97 -13.62 -10.92 3.44
N LYS A 98 -13.89 -11.23 2.16
CA LYS A 98 -13.00 -10.84 1.05
C LYS A 98 -12.84 -9.32 0.93
N ARG A 99 -13.92 -8.56 1.13
CA ARG A 99 -13.89 -7.08 1.10
C ARG A 99 -12.98 -6.50 2.17
N PHE A 100 -13.06 -7.00 3.40
CA PHE A 100 -12.17 -6.55 4.47
C PHE A 100 -10.73 -7.02 4.23
N ALA A 101 -10.54 -8.23 3.68
CA ALA A 101 -9.23 -8.73 3.27
C ALA A 101 -8.56 -7.89 2.16
N SER A 102 -9.35 -7.23 1.30
CA SER A 102 -8.87 -6.35 0.24
C SER A 102 -8.79 -4.87 0.65
N SER A 103 -9.19 -4.53 1.87
CA SER A 103 -9.05 -3.16 2.40
C SER A 103 -7.57 -2.77 2.52
N PHE A 104 -7.29 -1.48 2.44
CA PHE A 104 -5.91 -0.98 2.50
C PHE A 104 -5.11 -1.45 3.71
N PRO A 105 -5.58 -1.32 4.96
CA PRO A 105 -4.88 -1.81 6.14
C PRO A 105 -4.34 -3.24 5.99
N ILE A 106 -5.24 -4.14 5.60
CA ILE A 106 -4.95 -5.58 5.56
C ILE A 106 -4.08 -5.91 4.35
N ARG A 107 -4.41 -5.35 3.18
CA ARG A 107 -3.65 -5.58 1.95
C ARG A 107 -2.22 -5.08 2.07
N THR A 108 -2.01 -3.91 2.65
CA THR A 108 -0.69 -3.30 2.76
C THR A 108 0.15 -3.95 3.84
N ALA A 109 -0.44 -4.35 4.97
CA ALA A 109 0.24 -5.17 5.97
C ALA A 109 0.73 -6.51 5.39
N ARG A 110 -0.01 -7.13 4.47
CA ARG A 110 0.45 -8.33 3.73
C ARG A 110 1.62 -8.04 2.79
N ILE A 111 1.63 -6.87 2.13
CA ILE A 111 2.74 -6.47 1.27
C ILE A 111 4.00 -6.24 2.10
N GLN A 112 3.88 -5.68 3.31
CA GLN A 112 4.99 -5.43 4.23
C GLN A 112 5.59 -6.74 4.81
N ASN A 113 4.75 -7.76 5.00
CA ASN A 113 5.17 -9.03 5.61
C ASN A 113 5.67 -10.08 4.62
N ASN A 114 5.56 -9.81 3.32
CA ASN A 114 6.05 -10.67 2.23
C ASN A 114 7.50 -10.34 1.91
#